data_AF-A0A0B2RH06-F1
#
_entry.id   AF-A0A0B2RH06-F1
#
_cell.length_a   1.000
_cell.length_b   1.000
_cell.length_c   1.000
_cell.angle_alpha   90.00
_cell.angle_beta   90.00
_cell.angle_gamma   90.00
#
_symmetry.space_group_name_H-M   'P 1'
#
loop_
_entity.id
_entity.type
_entity.pdbx_description
1 polymer ?
#
loop_
_entity_poly.entity_id
_entity_poly.type
_entity_poly.pdbx_seq_one_letter_code
_entity_poly.pdbx_strand_id
1 'polypeptide(L)' 'MLAFGEKLGWRIQKHNESVVQEFCAQTSVQPHVLKVWMHNNKHTLVTIITTTILDWKLNLEAKEIVLLKF' A
#
# COMPACT_ATOMS: atom_id res chain seq x y z
N MET A 1 -0.97 3.92 7.91
CA MET A 1 -2.22 3.61 7.17
C MET A 1 -1.93 2.90 5.85
N LEU A 2 -1.16 3.49 4.92
CA LEU A 2 -0.81 2.87 3.62
C LEU A 2 -0.26 1.44 3.73
N ALA A 3 0.84 1.24 4.47
CA ALA A 3 1.46 -0.07 4.65
C ALA A 3 0.51 -1.14 5.24
N PHE A 4 -0.44 -0.72 6.07
CA PHE A 4 -1.47 -1.62 6.60
C PHE A 4 -2.48 -2.03 5.52
N GLY A 5 -2.88 -1.07 4.67
CA GLY A 5 -3.72 -1.34 3.50
C GLY A 5 -3.05 -2.30 2.52
N GLU A 6 -1.77 -2.12 2.23
CA GLU A 6 -0.99 -3.03 1.38
C GLU A 6 -0.89 -4.44 1.97
N LYS A 7 -0.58 -4.55 3.27
CA LYS A 7 -0.51 -5.83 3.98
C LYS A 7 -1.82 -6.62 3.90
N LEU A 8 -2.95 -5.92 3.90
CA LEU A 8 -4.29 -6.52 3.78
C LEU A 8 -4.80 -6.58 2.33
N GLY A 9 -3.99 -6.22 1.33
CA GLY A 9 -4.40 -6.19 -0.08
C GLY A 9 -5.60 -5.27 -0.35
N TRP A 10 -5.71 -4.18 0.39
CA TRP A 10 -6.81 -3.20 0.32
C TRP A 10 -8.21 -3.78 0.56
N ARG A 11 -8.29 -4.96 1.19
CA ARG A 11 -9.54 -5.65 1.50
C ARG A 11 -9.53 -6.24 2.89
N ILE A 12 -10.39 -5.71 3.77
CA ILE A 12 -10.62 -6.30 5.10
C ILE A 12 -11.48 -7.56 4.95
N GLN A 13 -10.97 -8.69 5.45
CA GLN A 13 -11.67 -9.97 5.52
C GLN A 13 -11.99 -10.32 6.98
N LYS A 14 -12.93 -11.23 7.22
CA LYS A 14 -13.32 -11.63 8.60
C LYS A 14 -12.13 -12.09 9.45
N HIS A 15 -11.19 -12.84 8.87
CA HIS A 15 -10.01 -13.31 9.60
C HIS A 15 -9.03 -12.19 9.99
N ASN A 16 -9.14 -11.00 9.38
CA ASN A 16 -8.30 -9.85 9.68
C ASN A 16 -8.88 -8.96 10.80
N GLU A 17 -10.03 -9.32 11.37
CA GLU A 17 -10.77 -8.48 12.32
C GLU A 17 -9.97 -8.19 13.59
N SER A 18 -9.24 -9.17 14.14
CA SER A 18 -8.37 -8.98 15.31
C SER A 18 -7.24 -7.97 15.04
N VAL A 19 -6.56 -8.12 13.90
CA VAL A 19 -5.45 -7.24 13.48
C VAL A 19 -5.95 -5.83 13.17
N VAL A 20 -7.16 -5.71 12.61
CA VAL A 20 -7.82 -4.41 12.38
C VAL A 20 -8.17 -3.73 13.70
N GLN A 21 -8.73 -4.46 14.66
CA GLN A 21 -9.05 -3.92 16.00
C GLN A 21 -7.80 -3.42 16.72
N GLU A 22 -6.72 -4.20 16.72
CA GLU A 22 -5.45 -3.81 17.35
C GLU A 22 -4.87 -2.54 16.70
N PHE A 23 -4.82 -2.50 15.36
CA PHE A 23 -4.34 -1.32 14.64
C PHE A 23 -5.20 -0.08 14.91
N CYS A 24 -6.53 -0.24 14.93
CA CYS A 24 -7.46 0.83 15.24
C CYS A 24 -7.30 1.35 16.68
N ALA A 25 -7.06 0.46 17.65
CA ALA A 25 -6.79 0.83 19.03
C ALA A 25 -5.49 1.63 19.16
N GLN A 26 -4.41 1.17 18.51
CA GLN A 26 -3.11 1.85 18.54
C GLN A 26 -3.15 3.24 17.86
N THR A 27 -3.93 3.38 16.80
CA THR A 27 -4.01 4.63 16.01
C THR A 27 -5.16 5.54 16.43
N SER A 28 -6.00 5.13 17.38
CA SER A 28 -7.25 5.81 17.76
C SER A 28 -8.20 6.06 16.57
N VAL A 29 -8.12 5.25 15.52
CA VAL A 29 -8.99 5.31 14.34
C VAL A 29 -10.12 4.33 14.51
N GLN A 30 -11.36 4.77 14.29
CA GLN A 30 -12.50 3.85 14.32
C GLN A 30 -12.44 2.84 13.16
N PRO A 31 -12.77 1.55 13.36
CA PRO A 31 -12.75 0.53 12.30
C PRO A 31 -13.58 0.89 11.07
N HIS A 32 -14.72 1.57 11.27
CA HIS A 32 -15.56 2.05 10.17
C HIS A 32 -14.84 3.11 9.31
N VAL A 33 -14.15 4.07 9.95
CA VAL A 33 -13.38 5.11 9.26
C VAL A 33 -12.23 4.48 8.48
N LEU A 34 -11.53 3.51 9.07
CA LEU A 34 -10.47 2.77 8.38
C LEU A 34 -11.01 2.04 7.14
N LYS A 35 -12.18 1.41 7.25
CA LYS A 35 -12.83 0.71 6.14
C LYS A 35 -13.19 1.66 4.99
N VAL A 36 -13.76 2.82 5.30
CA VAL A 36 -14.07 3.87 4.31
C VAL A 36 -12.80 4.41 3.68
N TRP A 37 -11.77 4.69 4.49
CA TRP A 37 -10.48 5.14 4.00
C TRP A 37 -9.86 4.13 3.02
N MET A 38 -9.85 2.84 3.36
CA MET A 38 -9.33 1.79 2.48
C MET A 38 -10.12 1.71 1.17
N HIS A 39 -11.45 1.81 1.21
CA HIS A 39 -12.28 1.81 0.01
C HIS A 39 -11.99 3.00 -0.90
N ASN A 40 -11.90 4.20 -0.34
CA ASN A 40 -11.67 5.42 -1.11
C ASN A 40 -10.28 5.45 -1.74
N ASN A 41 -9.29 4.88 -1.05
CA ASN A 41 -7.90 5.00 -1.46
C ASN A 41 -7.39 3.79 -2.29
N LYS A 42 -8.13 2.68 -2.36
CA LYS A 42 -7.65 1.44 -3.01
C LYS A 42 -7.28 1.58 -4.48
N HIS A 43 -7.81 2.55 -5.21
CA HIS A 43 -7.49 2.74 -6.62
C HIS A 43 -6.41 3.81 -6.80
N THR A 44 -6.57 4.94 -6.11
CA THR A 44 -5.61 6.06 -6.18
C THR A 44 -4.25 5.66 -5.62
N LEU A 45 -4.20 5.11 -4.41
CA LEU A 45 -2.92 4.73 -3.82
C LEU A 45 -2.33 3.55 -4.58
N VAL A 46 -3.07 2.47 -4.85
CA VAL A 46 -2.57 1.33 -5.67
C VAL A 46 -2.01 1.77 -7.01
N THR A 47 -2.67 2.70 -7.71
CA THR A 47 -2.15 3.21 -8.99
C THR A 47 -0.85 3.96 -8.76
N ILE A 48 -0.80 4.88 -7.80
CA ILE A 48 0.41 5.66 -7.50
C ILE A 48 1.58 4.76 -7.08
N ILE A 49 1.40 3.78 -6.20
CA ILE A 49 2.49 2.85 -5.83
C ILE A 49 2.92 2.01 -7.03
N THR A 50 2.00 1.48 -7.83
CA THR A 50 2.39 0.69 -9.01
C THR A 50 3.14 1.53 -10.05
N THR A 51 2.69 2.74 -10.36
CA THR A 51 3.36 3.61 -11.34
C THR A 51 4.70 4.09 -10.80
N THR A 52 4.77 4.56 -9.56
CA THR A 52 6.04 5.02 -8.98
C THR A 52 7.05 3.88 -8.80
N ILE A 53 6.64 2.70 -8.35
CA ILE A 53 7.56 1.56 -8.20
C ILE A 53 8.05 1.08 -9.58
N LEU A 54 7.18 1.01 -10.59
CA LEU A 54 7.58 0.66 -11.95
C LEU A 54 8.50 1.71 -12.55
N ASP A 55 8.22 3.00 -12.38
CA ASP A 55 9.05 4.11 -12.88
C ASP A 55 10.44 4.09 -12.22
N TRP A 56 10.50 3.85 -10.91
CA TRP A 56 11.78 3.73 -10.19
C TRP A 56 12.53 2.47 -10.59
N LYS A 57 11.85 1.34 -10.76
CA LYS A 57 12.47 0.07 -11.18
C LYS A 57 13.01 0.14 -12.61
N LEU A 58 12.23 0.71 -13.53
CA LEU A 58 12.68 0.97 -14.91
C LEU A 58 13.84 1.97 -14.93
N ASN A 59 13.83 3.01 -14.09
CA ASN A 59 14.95 3.93 -13.97
C ASN A 59 16.20 3.28 -13.37
N LEU A 60 16.05 2.34 -12.43
CA LEU A 60 17.16 1.62 -11.83
C LEU A 60 17.80 0.66 -12.84
N GLU A 61 16.98 -0.13 -13.55
CA GLU A 61 17.45 -1.01 -14.62
C GLU A 61 18.07 -0.22 -15.77
N ALA A 62 17.50 0.92 -16.15
CA ALA A 62 18.09 1.80 -17.16
C ALA A 62 19.47 2.35 -16.74
N LYS A 63 19.67 2.66 -15.44
CA LYS A 63 20.96 3.09 -14.90
C LYS A 63 21.98 1.95 -14.85
N GLU A 64 21.58 0.74 -14.49
CA GLU A 64 22.46 -0.45 -14.53
C GLU A 64 22.88 -0.81 -15.97
N ILE A 65 21.98 -0.71 -16.94
CA ILE A 65 22.29 -0.96 -18.36
C ILE A 65 23.32 0.05 -18.90
N VAL A 66 23.28 1.31 -18.44
CA VAL A 66 24.25 2.34 -18.85
C VAL A 66 25.61 2.11 -18.18
N LEU A 67 25.65 1.62 -16.94
CA LEU A 67 26.89 1.32 -16.22
C LEU A 67 27.61 0.07 -16.76
N LEU A 68 26.90 -0.90 -17.35
CA LEU A 68 27.48 -2.10 -17.95
C LEU A 68 27.96 -1.91 -19.41
N LYS A 69 27.84 -0.70 -19.97
CA LYS A 69 28.29 -0.36 -21.33
C LYS A 69 29.58 0.47 -21.38
N PHE A 70 30.26 0.66 -20.26
CA PHE A 70 31.60 1.22 -20.14
C PHE A 70 32.53 0.20 -19.48
#